data_AF-I2J6L4-F1
#
_entry.id   AF-I2J6L4-F1
#
_cell.length_a   1.000
_cell.length_b   1.000
_cell.length_c   1.000
_cell.angle_alpha   90.00
_cell.angle_beta   90.00
_cell.angle_gamma   90.00
#
_symmetry.space_group_name_H-M   'P 1'
#
loop_
_entity.id
_entity.type
_entity.pdbx_description
1 polymer ?
#
loop_
_entity_poly.entity_id
_entity_poly.type
_entity_poly.pdbx_seq_one_letter_code
_entity_poly.pdbx_strand_id
1 'polypeptide(L)'
;MSLSKQDAIKKAFGDGKAIFKYKNKDSIQEFITKNSDNSLLSGQYLDIYYTFAWSKHNDLIKEYSDMCKRIFSLSGVISFNQGVVSLGQPWIFPKLFSLLNDNFNISGEESYEEYENNIKSSFYQDICLSDILELSNRQVLEIQNQIAEEFGIPDIANIKQFVADKQEREFREFVEQEFDITKVSEILSFISQRNDKKVQELVTDNALVPTIFEYILAIAWYYISGKRFQLRKSMQLTFSADNLPLSHAGGNKGDIEIEYSDKMLLLEATLMDKSTQKRGELEPVIRHSVNLALSTNKPLQTIFVANEVDDNVVNIFRATSFIQLNGTLTKGSVKGLNIFALTIPEIINILDKKINEQRIFDNLDDFSDMELHRIENGWREKIVSEILA
;
A
#
# COMPACT_ATOMS: atom_id res chain seq x y z
N MET A 1 2.49 -27.91 -32.57
CA MET A 1 3.45 -27.65 -31.47
C MET A 1 3.21 -26.33 -30.74
N SER A 2 2.81 -25.23 -31.41
CA SER A 2 2.42 -23.96 -30.76
C SER A 2 1.27 -24.11 -29.76
N LEU A 3 0.28 -24.95 -30.07
CA LEU A 3 -0.87 -25.28 -29.20
C LEU A 3 -0.44 -25.78 -27.80
N SER A 4 0.61 -26.61 -27.70
CA SER A 4 1.11 -27.13 -26.41
C SER A 4 1.67 -26.06 -25.46
N LYS A 5 1.91 -24.85 -25.98
CA LYS A 5 2.41 -23.69 -25.23
C LYS A 5 1.32 -22.67 -24.93
N GLN A 6 0.11 -22.84 -25.44
CA GLN A 6 -1.02 -21.97 -25.11
C GLN A 6 -1.49 -22.24 -23.68
N ASP A 7 -1.71 -21.19 -22.91
CA ASP A 7 -2.05 -21.34 -21.48
C ASP A 7 -3.35 -22.10 -21.25
N ALA A 8 -4.36 -21.92 -22.11
CA ALA A 8 -5.60 -22.69 -22.05
C ALA A 8 -5.34 -24.21 -22.15
N ILE A 9 -4.40 -24.61 -23.00
CA ILE A 9 -4.06 -26.02 -23.23
C ILE A 9 -3.20 -26.54 -22.08
N LYS A 10 -2.24 -25.75 -21.57
CA LYS A 10 -1.46 -26.10 -20.37
C LYS A 10 -2.35 -26.30 -19.14
N LYS A 11 -3.33 -25.42 -18.94
CA LYS A 11 -4.32 -25.53 -17.85
C LYS A 11 -5.21 -26.75 -18.01
N ALA A 12 -5.65 -27.02 -19.24
CA ALA A 12 -6.56 -28.12 -19.53
C ALA A 12 -5.91 -29.50 -19.46
N PHE A 13 -4.61 -29.66 -19.78
CA PHE A 13 -4.01 -31.00 -19.93
C PHE A 13 -2.61 -31.15 -19.34
N GLY A 14 -2.00 -30.08 -18.84
CA GLY A 14 -0.58 -30.04 -18.46
C GLY A 14 -0.30 -29.55 -17.05
N ASP A 15 -1.33 -29.40 -16.21
CA ASP A 15 -1.21 -28.84 -14.85
C ASP A 15 -0.50 -27.46 -14.82
N GLY A 16 -0.77 -26.63 -15.84
CA GLY A 16 -0.15 -25.32 -16.05
C GLY A 16 1.25 -25.38 -16.69
N LYS A 17 1.74 -26.56 -17.04
CA LYS A 17 3.04 -26.77 -17.70
C LYS A 17 2.85 -27.15 -19.17
N ALA A 18 3.96 -27.05 -19.93
CA ALA A 18 3.99 -27.53 -21.30
C ALA A 18 3.71 -29.04 -21.34
N ILE A 19 2.79 -29.44 -22.20
CA ILE A 19 2.24 -30.81 -22.22
C ILE A 19 3.24 -31.82 -22.77
N PHE A 20 4.06 -31.42 -23.75
CA PHE A 20 5.02 -32.29 -24.39
C PHE A 20 6.45 -31.79 -24.16
N LYS A 21 7.36 -32.73 -23.90
CA LYS A 21 8.80 -32.51 -23.77
C LYS A 21 9.43 -32.62 -25.16
N TYR A 22 9.99 -31.52 -25.68
CA TYR A 22 10.70 -31.52 -26.97
C TYR A 22 11.74 -30.40 -27.07
N LYS A 23 12.72 -30.56 -27.96
CA LYS A 23 13.73 -29.55 -28.35
C LYS A 23 13.64 -29.28 -29.85
N ASN A 24 14.13 -28.11 -30.27
CA ASN A 24 14.27 -27.81 -31.71
C ASN A 24 15.23 -28.83 -32.33
N LYS A 25 14.78 -29.49 -33.41
CA LYS A 25 15.44 -30.58 -34.17
C LYS A 25 15.25 -32.01 -33.65
N ASP A 26 14.41 -32.25 -32.65
CA ASP A 26 14.04 -33.63 -32.27
C ASP A 26 13.40 -34.36 -33.47
N SER A 27 13.84 -35.59 -33.74
CA SER A 27 13.18 -36.51 -34.67
C SER A 27 11.87 -37.03 -34.08
N ILE A 28 10.99 -37.58 -34.94
CA ILE A 28 9.72 -38.17 -34.49
C ILE A 28 9.96 -39.28 -33.45
N GLN A 29 10.98 -40.11 -33.66
CA GLN A 29 11.30 -41.20 -32.74
C GLN A 29 11.77 -40.67 -31.37
N GLU A 30 12.58 -39.61 -31.37
CA GLU A 30 13.02 -38.95 -30.13
C GLU A 30 11.85 -38.29 -29.40
N PHE A 31 10.92 -37.67 -30.12
CA PHE A 31 9.71 -37.09 -29.54
C PHE A 31 8.85 -38.17 -28.85
N ILE A 32 8.56 -39.28 -29.52
CA ILE A 32 7.76 -40.38 -28.97
C ILE A 32 8.46 -40.95 -27.73
N THR A 33 9.78 -41.15 -27.80
CA THR A 33 10.56 -41.68 -26.67
C THR A 33 10.53 -40.75 -25.46
N LYS A 34 10.61 -39.43 -25.65
CA LYS A 34 10.57 -38.43 -24.56
C LYS A 34 9.19 -38.27 -23.92
N ASN A 35 8.14 -38.70 -24.59
CA ASN A 35 6.75 -38.55 -24.16
C ASN A 35 6.04 -39.90 -24.07
N SER A 36 6.77 -41.00 -23.94
CA SER A 36 6.19 -42.35 -23.90
C SER A 36 5.31 -42.58 -22.67
N ASP A 37 5.54 -41.80 -21.61
CA ASP A 37 4.77 -41.76 -20.37
C ASP A 37 3.55 -40.83 -20.44
N ASN A 38 3.34 -40.13 -21.56
CA ASN A 38 2.27 -39.15 -21.69
C ASN A 38 0.96 -39.80 -22.12
N SER A 39 -0.01 -39.87 -21.19
CA SER A 39 -1.35 -40.39 -21.40
C SER A 39 -2.11 -39.78 -22.57
N LEU A 40 -1.76 -38.58 -23.04
CA LEU A 40 -2.37 -37.96 -24.22
C LEU A 40 -1.96 -38.62 -25.53
N LEU A 41 -0.85 -39.37 -25.54
CA LEU A 41 -0.37 -40.14 -26.68
C LEU A 41 -0.80 -41.61 -26.62
N SER A 42 -1.56 -42.03 -25.59
CA SER A 42 -1.98 -43.44 -25.45
C SER A 42 -2.98 -43.88 -26.52
N GLY A 43 -3.63 -42.93 -27.20
CA GLY A 43 -4.70 -43.19 -28.16
C GLY A 43 -6.04 -43.58 -27.53
N GLN A 44 -6.13 -43.66 -26.20
CA GLN A 44 -7.35 -44.03 -25.49
C GLN A 44 -8.10 -42.77 -25.02
N TYR A 45 -9.38 -42.67 -25.37
CA TYR A 45 -10.21 -41.52 -24.99
C TYR A 45 -10.30 -41.33 -23.47
N LEU A 46 -10.31 -42.42 -22.71
CA LEU A 46 -10.45 -42.39 -21.27
C LEU A 46 -9.21 -41.78 -20.59
N ASP A 47 -8.01 -42.11 -21.06
CA ASP A 47 -6.75 -41.54 -20.57
C ASP A 47 -6.66 -40.04 -20.83
N ILE A 48 -7.11 -39.60 -22.00
CA ILE A 48 -7.18 -38.18 -22.36
C ILE A 48 -8.18 -37.46 -21.45
N TYR A 49 -9.35 -38.06 -21.21
CA TYR A 49 -10.36 -37.51 -20.31
C TYR A 49 -9.86 -37.39 -18.87
N TYR A 50 -9.20 -38.43 -18.33
CA TYR A 50 -8.64 -38.37 -16.97
C TYR A 50 -7.53 -37.33 -16.85
N THR A 51 -6.67 -37.22 -17.87
CA THR A 51 -5.65 -36.16 -17.92
C THR A 51 -6.29 -34.78 -17.88
N PHE A 52 -7.38 -34.58 -18.63
CA PHE A 52 -8.14 -33.34 -18.60
C PHE A 52 -8.77 -33.06 -17.24
N ALA A 53 -9.54 -34.02 -16.71
CA ALA A 53 -10.28 -33.87 -15.46
C ALA A 53 -9.33 -33.58 -14.30
N TRP A 54 -8.20 -34.29 -14.22
CA TRP A 54 -7.17 -34.09 -13.21
C TRP A 54 -6.47 -32.72 -13.34
N SER A 55 -6.06 -32.36 -14.55
CA SER A 55 -5.42 -31.06 -14.79
C SER A 55 -6.36 -29.91 -14.47
N LYS A 56 -7.64 -30.01 -14.84
CA LYS A 56 -8.66 -29.02 -14.49
C LYS A 56 -8.95 -28.94 -13.01
N HIS A 57 -9.03 -30.08 -12.32
CA HIS A 57 -9.18 -30.10 -10.87
C HIS A 57 -8.02 -29.37 -10.18
N ASN A 58 -6.77 -29.64 -10.57
CA ASN A 58 -5.60 -28.98 -9.98
C ASN A 58 -5.52 -27.49 -10.32
N ASP A 59 -5.87 -27.11 -11.55
CA ASP A 59 -5.96 -25.70 -11.99
C ASP A 59 -6.97 -24.94 -11.12
N LEU A 60 -8.17 -25.51 -10.91
CA LEU A 60 -9.19 -24.94 -10.02
C LEU A 60 -8.68 -24.84 -8.58
N ILE A 61 -8.04 -25.88 -8.03
CA ILE A 61 -7.45 -25.81 -6.68
C ILE A 61 -6.44 -24.67 -6.57
N LYS A 62 -5.56 -24.51 -7.57
CA LYS A 62 -4.57 -23.43 -7.59
C LYS A 62 -5.24 -22.06 -7.65
N GLU A 63 -6.23 -21.87 -8.53
CA GLU A 63 -6.97 -20.61 -8.66
C GLU A 63 -7.74 -20.25 -7.39
N TYR A 64 -8.51 -21.18 -6.82
CA TYR A 64 -9.25 -20.95 -5.58
C TYR A 64 -8.32 -20.78 -4.37
N SER A 65 -7.20 -21.50 -4.31
CA SER A 65 -6.23 -21.35 -3.23
C SER A 65 -5.59 -19.96 -3.25
N ASP A 66 -5.24 -19.45 -4.44
CA ASP A 66 -4.69 -18.11 -4.57
C ASP A 66 -5.70 -17.04 -4.12
N MET A 67 -6.93 -17.10 -4.64
CA MET A 67 -8.00 -16.18 -4.24
C MET A 67 -8.29 -16.23 -2.74
N CYS A 68 -8.34 -17.44 -2.17
CA CYS A 68 -8.53 -17.66 -0.74
C CYS A 68 -7.43 -16.99 0.09
N LYS A 69 -6.16 -17.18 -0.30
CA LYS A 69 -5.02 -16.52 0.37
C LYS A 69 -5.14 -15.01 0.30
N ARG A 70 -5.49 -14.45 -0.86
CA ARG A 70 -5.67 -12.99 -1.02
C ARG A 70 -6.75 -12.47 -0.08
N ILE A 71 -7.95 -13.07 -0.09
CA ILE A 71 -9.07 -12.66 0.77
C ILE A 71 -8.68 -12.72 2.24
N PHE A 72 -8.04 -13.80 2.68
CA PHE A 72 -7.60 -13.92 4.07
C PHE A 72 -6.47 -12.95 4.43
N SER A 73 -5.53 -12.68 3.52
CA SER A 73 -4.47 -11.69 3.73
C SER A 73 -5.03 -10.27 3.85
N LEU A 74 -6.07 -9.95 3.06
CA LEU A 74 -6.77 -8.66 3.09
C LEU A 74 -7.48 -8.42 4.43
N SER A 75 -7.92 -9.47 5.12
CA SER A 75 -8.54 -9.33 6.45
C SER A 75 -7.57 -8.84 7.54
N GLY A 76 -6.25 -8.96 7.32
CA GLY A 76 -5.23 -8.70 8.34
C GLY A 76 -5.19 -9.73 9.49
N VAL A 77 -6.08 -10.74 9.46
CA VAL A 77 -6.20 -11.77 10.50
C VAL A 77 -5.28 -12.96 10.25
N ILE A 78 -5.08 -13.33 8.98
CA ILE A 78 -4.29 -14.50 8.58
C ILE A 78 -3.06 -14.05 7.79
N SER A 79 -1.90 -14.54 8.21
CA SER A 79 -0.61 -14.39 7.55
C SER A 79 -0.28 -15.67 6.78
N PHE A 80 0.32 -15.51 5.60
CA PHE A 80 0.83 -16.62 4.77
C PHE A 80 2.36 -16.55 4.61
N ASN A 81 3.03 -15.82 5.48
CA ASN A 81 4.46 -15.55 5.39
C ASN A 81 5.26 -16.87 5.28
N GLN A 82 6.22 -16.89 4.35
CA GLN A 82 7.09 -18.04 4.07
C GLN A 82 6.34 -19.36 3.80
N GLY A 83 5.09 -19.30 3.34
CA GLY A 83 4.28 -20.48 3.05
C GLY A 83 3.68 -21.16 4.28
N VAL A 84 3.76 -20.54 5.46
CA VAL A 84 3.13 -21.00 6.70
C VAL A 84 1.88 -20.17 6.97
N VAL A 85 0.78 -20.84 7.33
CA VAL A 85 -0.46 -20.17 7.74
C VAL A 85 -0.38 -19.86 9.24
N SER A 86 -0.50 -18.59 9.60
CA SER A 86 -0.46 -18.13 11.00
C SER A 86 -1.43 -16.97 11.26
N LEU A 87 -1.64 -16.61 12.53
CA LEU A 87 -2.46 -15.45 12.91
C LEU A 87 -1.63 -14.17 12.78
N GLY A 88 -2.15 -13.16 12.08
CA GLY A 88 -1.52 -11.85 11.95
C GLY A 88 -1.49 -11.06 13.26
N GLN A 89 -2.45 -11.29 14.15
CA GLN A 89 -2.49 -10.69 15.49
C GLN A 89 -2.61 -11.81 16.55
N PRO A 90 -1.54 -12.58 16.81
CA PRO A 90 -1.62 -13.77 17.67
C PRO A 90 -1.89 -13.43 19.14
N TRP A 91 -1.84 -12.16 19.53
CA TRP A 91 -2.09 -11.68 20.89
C TRP A 91 -3.57 -11.46 21.22
N ILE A 92 -4.46 -11.35 20.23
CA ILE A 92 -5.90 -11.13 20.45
C ILE A 92 -6.74 -12.40 20.25
N PHE A 93 -6.52 -13.10 19.14
CA PHE A 93 -7.41 -14.18 18.70
C PHE A 93 -7.45 -15.39 19.65
N PRO A 94 -6.33 -15.90 20.21
CA PRO A 94 -6.39 -17.00 21.17
C PRO A 94 -7.20 -16.66 22.43
N LYS A 95 -7.11 -15.42 22.93
CA LYS A 95 -7.88 -14.95 24.08
C LYS A 95 -9.37 -14.86 23.76
N LEU A 96 -9.67 -14.34 22.57
CA LEU A 96 -11.02 -14.25 22.04
C LEU A 96 -11.67 -15.64 21.90
N PHE A 97 -10.98 -16.59 21.25
CA PHE A 97 -11.48 -17.96 21.10
C PHE A 97 -11.62 -18.69 22.44
N SER A 98 -10.69 -18.47 23.38
CA SER A 98 -10.77 -19.06 24.72
C SER A 98 -11.99 -18.57 25.50
N LEU A 99 -12.40 -17.30 25.31
CA LEU A 99 -13.54 -16.72 26.02
C LEU A 99 -14.87 -17.02 25.35
N LEU A 100 -14.89 -17.12 24.03
CA LEU A 100 -16.08 -17.50 23.27
C LEU A 100 -16.37 -19.00 23.42
N ASN A 101 -15.34 -19.85 23.42
CA ASN A 101 -15.46 -21.30 23.50
C ASN A 101 -16.57 -21.83 22.55
N ASP A 102 -17.60 -22.48 23.09
CA ASP A 102 -18.73 -23.04 22.33
C ASP A 102 -19.66 -21.96 21.73
N ASN A 103 -19.55 -20.70 22.17
CA ASN A 103 -20.35 -19.58 21.66
C ASN A 103 -19.72 -18.92 20.43
N PHE A 104 -18.59 -19.41 19.94
CA PHE A 104 -18.01 -18.91 18.68
C PHE A 104 -18.82 -19.43 17.49
N ASN A 105 -19.82 -18.67 17.06
CA ASN A 105 -20.60 -18.97 15.86
C ASN A 105 -20.27 -17.99 14.73
N ILE A 106 -19.95 -18.55 13.55
CA ILE A 106 -19.64 -17.80 12.32
C ILE A 106 -20.66 -18.08 11.20
N SER A 107 -21.82 -18.62 11.59
CA SER A 107 -22.92 -18.96 10.69
C SER A 107 -24.27 -18.48 11.26
N GLY A 108 -25.19 -18.09 10.40
CA GLY A 108 -26.52 -17.61 10.78
C GLY A 108 -27.63 -18.25 9.93
N GLU A 109 -28.87 -17.97 10.30
CA GLU A 109 -30.08 -18.47 9.62
C GLU A 109 -30.81 -17.39 8.81
N GLU A 110 -30.24 -16.19 8.68
CA GLU A 110 -30.84 -15.10 7.89
C GLU A 110 -30.96 -15.47 6.41
N SER A 111 -32.02 -14.99 5.76
CA SER A 111 -32.21 -15.24 4.34
C SER A 111 -31.16 -14.50 3.51
N TYR A 112 -30.69 -15.12 2.42
CA TYR A 112 -29.77 -14.49 1.48
C TYR A 112 -30.29 -13.13 0.97
N GLU A 113 -31.61 -13.02 0.82
CA GLU A 113 -32.27 -11.80 0.34
C GLU A 113 -32.18 -10.64 1.35
N GLU A 114 -32.29 -10.94 2.64
CA GLU A 114 -32.23 -9.94 3.71
C GLU A 114 -30.81 -9.61 4.16
N TYR A 115 -29.88 -10.55 4.01
CA TYR A 115 -28.48 -10.39 4.41
C TYR A 115 -27.58 -9.93 3.26
N GLU A 116 -27.40 -10.72 2.19
CA GLU A 116 -26.43 -10.39 1.13
C GLU A 116 -27.00 -9.48 0.02
N ASN A 117 -28.29 -9.56 -0.29
CA ASN A 117 -28.91 -8.73 -1.34
C ASN A 117 -29.44 -7.38 -0.83
N ASN A 118 -29.36 -7.11 0.47
CA ASN A 118 -29.86 -5.87 1.05
C ASN A 118 -28.68 -4.97 1.46
N ILE A 119 -28.47 -3.87 0.76
CA ILE A 119 -27.38 -2.90 1.04
C ILE A 119 -27.47 -2.26 2.44
N LYS A 120 -28.60 -2.40 3.13
CA LYS A 120 -28.79 -1.90 4.50
C LYS A 120 -28.51 -2.97 5.56
N SER A 121 -28.23 -4.22 5.19
CA SER A 121 -27.93 -5.28 6.15
C SER A 121 -26.59 -5.06 6.84
N SER A 122 -26.32 -5.85 7.87
CA SER A 122 -25.04 -5.87 8.58
C SER A 122 -23.86 -6.29 7.70
N PHE A 123 -24.10 -7.01 6.59
CA PHE A 123 -23.04 -7.42 5.65
C PHE A 123 -22.31 -6.23 5.00
N TYR A 124 -23.01 -5.11 4.78
CA TYR A 124 -22.46 -3.89 4.17
C TYR A 124 -22.17 -2.78 5.18
N GLN A 125 -22.25 -3.07 6.48
CA GLN A 125 -22.02 -2.09 7.54
C GLN A 125 -20.63 -2.27 8.17
N ASP A 126 -20.05 -1.16 8.63
CA ASP A 126 -18.86 -1.16 9.46
C ASP A 126 -19.23 -1.42 10.92
N ILE A 127 -19.26 -2.69 11.31
CA ILE A 127 -19.65 -3.16 12.64
C ILE A 127 -18.40 -3.60 13.40
N CYS A 128 -18.29 -3.21 14.67
CA CYS A 128 -17.13 -3.58 15.45
C CYS A 128 -17.12 -5.08 15.81
N LEU A 129 -15.93 -5.66 15.96
CA LEU A 129 -15.76 -7.09 16.21
C LEU A 129 -16.52 -7.59 17.45
N SER A 130 -16.60 -6.77 18.51
CA SER A 130 -17.35 -7.15 19.71
C SER A 130 -18.84 -7.26 19.47
N ASP A 131 -19.41 -6.45 18.58
CA ASP A 131 -20.84 -6.54 18.26
C ASP A 131 -21.10 -7.75 17.36
N ILE A 132 -20.23 -8.00 16.37
CA ILE A 132 -20.32 -9.17 15.48
C ILE A 132 -20.28 -10.48 16.27
N LEU A 133 -19.46 -10.54 17.31
CA LEU A 133 -19.28 -11.73 18.15
C LEU A 133 -20.08 -11.68 19.45
N GLU A 134 -21.02 -10.73 19.57
CA GLU A 134 -21.92 -10.56 20.71
C GLU A 134 -21.19 -10.54 22.07
N LEU A 135 -20.00 -9.94 22.12
CA LEU A 135 -19.19 -9.85 23.33
C LEU A 135 -19.81 -8.87 24.32
N SER A 136 -20.08 -9.35 25.53
CA SER A 136 -20.46 -8.46 26.64
C SER A 136 -19.31 -7.53 27.02
N ASN A 137 -19.65 -6.35 27.55
CA ASN A 137 -18.65 -5.41 28.10
C ASN A 137 -17.70 -6.08 29.11
N ARG A 138 -18.20 -7.07 29.87
CA ARG A 138 -17.38 -7.85 30.80
C ARG A 138 -16.32 -8.68 30.08
N GLN A 139 -16.69 -9.36 28.99
CA GLN A 139 -15.77 -10.16 28.18
C GLN A 139 -14.73 -9.28 27.47
N VAL A 140 -15.15 -8.13 26.92
CA VAL A 140 -14.22 -7.17 26.32
C VAL A 140 -13.18 -6.69 27.34
N LEU A 141 -13.62 -6.34 28.55
CA LEU A 141 -12.73 -5.91 29.63
C LEU A 141 -11.80 -7.04 30.09
N GLU A 142 -12.28 -8.29 30.10
CA GLU A 142 -11.47 -9.47 30.42
C GLU A 142 -10.36 -9.70 29.38
N ILE A 143 -10.67 -9.59 28.08
CA ILE A 143 -9.67 -9.65 27.00
C ILE A 143 -8.62 -8.54 27.18
N GLN A 144 -9.08 -7.31 27.43
CA GLN A 144 -8.19 -6.17 27.64
C GLN A 144 -7.26 -6.37 28.83
N ASN A 145 -7.77 -6.87 29.96
CA ASN A 145 -6.95 -7.18 31.12
C ASN A 145 -5.91 -8.27 30.84
N GLN A 146 -6.29 -9.34 30.14
CA GLN A 146 -5.35 -10.40 29.76
C GLN A 146 -4.24 -9.90 28.82
N ILE A 147 -4.56 -8.97 27.91
CA ILE A 147 -3.57 -8.32 27.05
C ILE A 147 -2.65 -7.43 27.89
N ALA A 148 -3.23 -6.63 28.80
CA ALA A 148 -2.46 -5.76 29.68
C ALA A 148 -1.49 -6.55 30.57
N GLU A 149 -1.93 -7.68 31.12
CA GLU A 149 -1.10 -8.58 31.92
C GLU A 149 0.03 -9.22 31.09
N GLU A 150 -0.29 -9.78 29.92
CA GLU A 150 0.71 -10.42 29.02
C GLU A 150 1.83 -9.46 28.63
N PHE A 151 1.51 -8.20 28.39
CA PHE A 151 2.47 -7.18 27.94
C PHE A 151 2.97 -6.25 29.05
N GLY A 152 2.55 -6.45 30.31
CA GLY A 152 2.95 -5.60 31.45
C GLY A 152 2.48 -4.15 31.33
N ILE A 153 1.30 -3.91 30.75
CA ILE A 153 0.71 -2.58 30.56
C ILE A 153 -0.05 -2.19 31.84
N PRO A 154 0.34 -1.10 32.54
CA PRO A 154 -0.26 -0.75 33.83
C PRO A 154 -1.73 -0.31 33.75
N ASP A 155 -2.15 0.23 32.60
CA ASP A 155 -3.48 0.77 32.35
C ASP A 155 -3.98 0.32 30.98
N ILE A 156 -5.19 -0.27 30.94
CA ILE A 156 -5.89 -0.69 29.74
C ILE A 156 -6.02 0.45 28.72
N ALA A 157 -6.12 1.70 29.18
CA ALA A 157 -6.17 2.87 28.31
C ALA A 157 -4.94 2.99 27.38
N ASN A 158 -3.81 2.41 27.78
CA ASN A 158 -2.55 2.44 27.03
C ASN A 158 -2.39 1.27 26.04
N ILE A 159 -3.31 0.29 26.00
CA ILE A 159 -3.24 -0.85 25.08
C ILE A 159 -3.13 -0.39 23.62
N LYS A 160 -3.93 0.61 23.22
CA LYS A 160 -3.92 1.13 21.85
C LYS A 160 -2.54 1.67 21.45
N GLN A 161 -1.93 2.45 22.33
CA GLN A 161 -0.59 3.01 22.08
C GLN A 161 0.47 1.92 22.06
N PHE A 162 0.42 0.98 23.00
CA PHE A 162 1.33 -0.17 23.03
C PHE A 162 1.25 -0.99 21.74
N VAL A 163 0.05 -1.31 21.26
CA VAL A 163 -0.15 -2.06 20.02
C VAL A 163 0.42 -1.30 18.82
N ALA A 164 0.19 0.03 18.74
CA ALA A 164 0.75 0.86 17.69
C ALA A 164 2.29 0.86 17.71
N ASP A 165 2.91 1.00 18.88
CA ASP A 165 4.37 0.98 19.04
C ASP A 165 4.97 -0.39 18.74
N LYS A 166 4.28 -1.47 19.12
CA LYS A 166 4.66 -2.85 18.79
C LYS A 166 4.63 -3.07 17.29
N GLN A 167 3.53 -2.70 16.61
CA GLN A 167 3.39 -2.81 15.17
C GLN A 167 4.44 -1.98 14.42
N GLU A 168 4.73 -0.77 14.89
CA GLU A 168 5.78 0.09 14.33
C GLU A 168 7.16 -0.59 14.42
N ARG A 169 7.51 -1.18 15.57
CA ARG A 169 8.78 -1.89 15.76
C ARG A 169 8.88 -3.13 14.86
N GLU A 170 7.86 -3.97 14.86
CA GLU A 170 7.82 -5.20 14.03
C GLU A 170 7.88 -4.86 12.54
N PHE A 171 7.22 -3.77 12.12
CA PHE A 171 7.28 -3.29 10.75
C PHE A 171 8.68 -2.82 10.35
N ARG A 172 9.40 -2.11 11.23
CA ARG A 172 10.81 -1.75 10.96
C ARG A 172 11.70 -2.97 10.82
N GLU A 173 11.57 -3.92 11.74
CA GLU A 173 12.34 -5.18 11.70
C GLU A 173 12.11 -5.89 10.36
N PHE A 174 10.85 -5.98 9.91
CA PHE A 174 10.47 -6.52 8.61
C PHE A 174 11.08 -5.71 7.44
N VAL A 175 10.93 -4.39 7.43
CA VAL A 175 11.47 -3.51 6.36
C VAL A 175 12.98 -3.64 6.24
N GLU A 176 13.70 -3.67 7.36
CA GLU A 176 15.15 -3.78 7.35
C GLU A 176 15.66 -5.14 6.89
N GLN A 177 14.87 -6.21 7.07
CA GLN A 177 15.18 -7.55 6.58
C GLN A 177 14.83 -7.73 5.10
N GLU A 178 13.66 -7.26 4.69
CA GLU A 178 13.09 -7.56 3.37
C GLU A 178 13.35 -6.47 2.34
N PHE A 179 13.58 -5.22 2.75
CA PHE A 179 13.70 -4.05 1.88
C PHE A 179 14.94 -3.23 2.24
N ASP A 180 16.13 -3.81 2.05
CA ASP A 180 17.38 -3.06 2.14
C ASP A 180 17.48 -1.96 1.07
N ILE A 181 18.46 -1.05 1.22
CA ILE A 181 18.65 0.09 0.32
C ILE A 181 18.80 -0.37 -1.15
N THR A 182 19.49 -1.48 -1.39
CA THR A 182 19.73 -1.99 -2.74
C THR A 182 18.43 -2.45 -3.39
N LYS A 183 17.61 -3.22 -2.68
CA LYS A 183 16.29 -3.67 -3.15
C LYS A 183 15.34 -2.50 -3.35
N VAL A 184 15.34 -1.51 -2.43
CA VAL A 184 14.53 -0.29 -2.56
C VAL A 184 14.90 0.49 -3.82
N SER A 185 16.19 0.72 -4.08
CA SER A 185 16.66 1.37 -5.31
C SER A 185 16.30 0.57 -6.56
N GLU A 186 16.39 -0.76 -6.52
CA GLU A 186 15.98 -1.65 -7.62
C GLU A 186 14.48 -1.52 -7.92
N ILE A 187 13.62 -1.55 -6.89
CA ILE A 187 12.18 -1.42 -7.05
C ILE A 187 11.82 -0.04 -7.62
N LEU A 188 12.42 1.04 -7.10
CA LEU A 188 12.24 2.40 -7.63
C LEU A 188 12.64 2.49 -9.11
N SER A 189 13.73 1.82 -9.51
CA SER A 189 14.14 1.75 -10.92
C SER A 189 13.08 1.06 -11.79
N PHE A 190 12.48 -0.04 -11.32
CA PHE A 190 11.41 -0.72 -12.07
C PHE A 190 10.13 0.12 -12.14
N ILE A 191 9.79 0.86 -11.07
CA ILE A 191 8.68 1.82 -11.07
C ILE A 191 8.92 2.91 -12.13
N SER A 192 10.12 3.49 -12.16
CA SER A 192 10.50 4.52 -13.14
C SER A 192 10.42 4.03 -14.59
N GLN A 193 10.72 2.76 -14.82
CA GLN A 193 10.64 2.10 -16.13
C GLN A 193 9.23 1.61 -16.50
N ARG A 194 8.23 1.81 -15.64
CA ARG A 194 6.86 1.26 -15.79
C ARG A 194 6.84 -0.27 -15.96
N ASN A 195 7.76 -0.96 -15.28
CA ASN A 195 7.80 -2.42 -15.26
C ASN A 195 6.95 -2.97 -14.10
N ASP A 196 5.64 -2.73 -14.20
CA ASP A 196 4.65 -2.97 -13.16
C ASP A 196 4.66 -4.44 -12.68
N LYS A 197 4.84 -5.38 -13.61
CA LYS A 197 4.94 -6.82 -13.29
C LYS A 197 6.13 -7.09 -12.36
N LYS A 198 7.30 -6.51 -12.64
CA LYS A 198 8.49 -6.76 -11.83
C LYS A 198 8.38 -6.13 -10.45
N VAL A 199 7.75 -4.96 -10.36
CA VAL A 199 7.43 -4.32 -9.08
C VAL A 199 6.54 -5.22 -8.23
N GLN A 200 5.47 -5.76 -8.81
CA GLN A 200 4.56 -6.66 -8.08
C GLN A 200 5.23 -7.98 -7.67
N GLU A 201 6.12 -8.53 -8.50
CA GLU A 201 6.92 -9.71 -8.14
C GLU A 201 7.88 -9.45 -6.96
N LEU A 202 8.42 -8.25 -6.83
CA LEU A 202 9.39 -7.89 -5.78
C LEU A 202 8.73 -7.43 -4.47
N VAL A 203 7.48 -6.95 -4.55
CA VAL A 203 6.74 -6.40 -3.40
C VAL A 203 5.48 -7.22 -3.13
N THR A 204 4.44 -7.05 -3.96
CA THR A 204 3.16 -7.73 -3.84
C THR A 204 2.31 -7.47 -5.09
N ASP A 205 1.50 -8.45 -5.51
CA ASP A 205 0.48 -8.28 -6.53
C ASP A 205 -0.92 -8.01 -5.94
N ASN A 206 -1.01 -7.87 -4.60
CA ASN A 206 -2.23 -7.49 -3.89
C ASN A 206 -2.49 -5.97 -3.87
N ALA A 207 -1.54 -5.17 -4.36
CA ALA A 207 -1.66 -3.72 -4.45
C ALA A 207 -1.35 -3.23 -5.87
N LEU A 208 -1.92 -2.07 -6.20
CA LEU A 208 -1.61 -1.36 -7.44
C LEU A 208 -0.23 -0.70 -7.33
N VAL A 209 0.46 -0.55 -8.45
CA VAL A 209 1.82 0.04 -8.48
C VAL A 209 1.90 1.45 -7.90
N PRO A 210 0.90 2.35 -8.05
CA PRO A 210 0.89 3.63 -7.33
C PRO A 210 0.96 3.48 -5.81
N THR A 211 0.15 2.58 -5.23
CA THR A 211 0.16 2.28 -3.79
C THR A 211 1.49 1.64 -3.35
N ILE A 212 2.08 0.79 -4.19
CA ILE A 212 3.43 0.25 -3.95
C ILE A 212 4.46 1.37 -4.01
N PHE A 213 4.31 2.36 -4.89
CA PHE A 213 5.22 3.49 -4.96
C PHE A 213 5.18 4.33 -3.68
N GLU A 214 4.00 4.64 -3.13
CA GLU A 214 3.86 5.29 -1.82
C GLU A 214 4.62 4.50 -0.72
N TYR A 215 4.40 3.18 -0.66
CA TYR A 215 5.06 2.29 0.29
C TYR A 215 6.59 2.33 0.17
N ILE A 216 7.11 2.18 -1.05
CA ILE A 216 8.55 2.14 -1.30
C ILE A 216 9.20 3.53 -1.12
N LEU A 217 8.48 4.61 -1.43
CA LEU A 217 8.95 5.97 -1.21
C LEU A 217 9.10 6.29 0.28
N ALA A 218 8.15 5.87 1.11
CA ALA A 218 8.25 6.01 2.56
C ALA A 218 9.45 5.22 3.12
N ILE A 219 9.70 4.00 2.63
CA ILE A 219 10.88 3.20 3.00
C ILE A 219 12.18 3.87 2.51
N ALA A 220 12.21 4.41 1.29
CA ALA A 220 13.35 5.16 0.80
C ALA A 220 13.66 6.35 1.72
N TRP A 221 12.64 7.13 2.08
CA TRP A 221 12.80 8.27 2.97
C TRP A 221 13.19 7.86 4.40
N TYR A 222 12.73 6.70 4.86
CA TYR A 222 13.18 6.10 6.12
C TYR A 222 14.70 5.93 6.15
N TYR A 223 15.31 5.42 5.09
CA TYR A 223 16.77 5.32 5.00
C TYR A 223 17.45 6.69 4.83
N ILE A 224 16.90 7.60 4.01
CA ILE A 224 17.43 8.95 3.80
C ILE A 224 17.45 9.75 5.11
N SER A 225 16.43 9.57 5.96
CA SER A 225 16.33 10.19 7.27
C SER A 225 17.32 9.63 8.29
N GLY A 226 17.92 8.46 8.03
CA GLY A 226 18.64 7.72 9.06
C GLY A 226 17.69 7.12 10.12
N LYS A 227 16.50 6.66 9.68
CA LYS A 227 15.52 5.91 10.47
C LYS A 227 14.81 6.70 11.58
N ARG A 228 14.64 8.01 11.39
CA ARG A 228 14.31 8.98 12.45
C ARG A 228 12.83 9.22 12.74
N PHE A 229 11.92 8.62 11.99
CA PHE A 229 10.46 8.82 12.16
C PHE A 229 9.71 7.50 12.25
N GLN A 230 8.46 7.53 12.73
CA GLN A 230 7.56 6.37 12.81
C GLN A 230 7.11 5.95 11.40
N LEU A 231 7.76 4.95 10.84
CA LEU A 231 7.65 4.55 9.44
C LEU A 231 6.24 4.07 9.10
N ARG A 232 5.72 3.09 9.84
CA ARG A 232 4.41 2.50 9.55
C ARG A 232 3.30 3.53 9.73
N LYS A 233 3.40 4.36 10.79
CA LYS A 233 2.42 5.40 11.11
C LYS A 233 2.40 6.54 10.08
N SER A 234 3.53 6.80 9.42
CA SER A 234 3.64 7.90 8.45
C SER A 234 2.87 7.65 7.15
N MET A 235 2.64 6.39 6.79
CA MET A 235 1.99 6.02 5.53
C MET A 235 0.47 6.03 5.67
N GLN A 236 -0.25 6.65 4.74
CA GLN A 236 -1.71 6.50 4.63
C GLN A 236 -2.06 5.24 3.83
N LEU A 237 -1.61 4.08 4.32
CA LEU A 237 -1.80 2.79 3.68
C LEU A 237 -2.47 1.78 4.62
N THR A 238 -3.19 0.84 4.03
CA THR A 238 -3.60 -0.40 4.68
C THR A 238 -2.58 -1.50 4.39
N PHE A 239 -2.37 -2.40 5.36
CA PHE A 239 -1.36 -3.45 5.28
C PHE A 239 -2.00 -4.82 5.46
N SER A 240 -1.45 -5.81 4.77
CA SER A 240 -1.74 -7.22 5.04
C SER A 240 -1.17 -7.63 6.40
N ALA A 241 -1.54 -8.82 6.87
CA ALA A 241 -0.91 -9.44 8.03
C ALA A 241 0.62 -9.63 7.87
N ASP A 242 1.10 -9.63 6.62
CA ASP A 242 2.52 -9.78 6.26
C ASP A 242 3.23 -8.43 6.08
N ASN A 243 2.64 -7.31 6.55
CA ASN A 243 3.20 -5.95 6.48
C ASN A 243 3.43 -5.40 5.05
N LEU A 244 2.83 -6.03 4.04
CA LEU A 244 2.85 -5.55 2.65
C LEU A 244 1.64 -4.63 2.38
N PRO A 245 1.76 -3.64 1.48
CA PRO A 245 0.67 -2.70 1.20
C PRO A 245 -0.51 -3.40 0.52
N LEU A 246 -1.71 -2.88 0.75
CA LEU A 246 -2.95 -3.33 0.11
C LEU A 246 -3.62 -2.19 -0.68
N SER A 247 -3.98 -1.11 0.00
CA SER A 247 -4.62 0.06 -0.59
C SER A 247 -4.25 1.34 0.13
N HIS A 248 -4.55 2.48 -0.49
CA HIS A 248 -4.55 3.76 0.19
C HIS A 248 -5.64 3.79 1.28
N ALA A 249 -5.32 4.34 2.44
CA ALA A 249 -6.27 4.57 3.52
C ALA A 249 -7.08 5.83 3.18
N GLY A 250 -8.41 5.75 3.17
CA GLY A 250 -9.24 6.93 2.90
C GLY A 250 -9.00 8.06 3.92
N GLY A 251 -9.13 9.32 3.51
CA GLY A 251 -9.02 10.42 4.49
C GLY A 251 -8.76 11.85 4.02
N ASN A 252 -8.69 12.16 2.72
CA ASN A 252 -8.28 13.49 2.21
C ASN A 252 -6.93 13.99 2.78
N LYS A 253 -6.06 13.06 3.19
CA LYS A 253 -4.70 13.29 3.64
C LYS A 253 -3.73 13.10 2.47
N GLY A 254 -2.51 13.60 2.61
CA GLY A 254 -1.47 13.28 1.65
C GLY A 254 -0.87 11.89 1.91
N ASP A 255 -0.05 11.43 0.98
CA ASP A 255 0.35 10.02 0.93
C ASP A 255 1.18 9.59 2.14
N ILE A 256 2.18 10.40 2.50
CA ILE A 256 3.10 10.10 3.60
C ILE A 256 3.31 11.36 4.44
N GLU A 257 2.81 11.34 5.68
CA GLU A 257 2.90 12.43 6.65
C GLU A 257 3.92 12.08 7.73
N ILE A 258 5.08 12.73 7.71
CA ILE A 258 6.18 12.48 8.63
C ILE A 258 6.26 13.60 9.66
N GLU A 259 6.16 13.23 10.94
CA GLU A 259 6.34 14.14 12.06
C GLU A 259 7.74 14.00 12.67
N TYR A 260 8.54 15.06 12.54
CA TYR A 260 9.79 15.23 13.29
C TYR A 260 9.54 16.09 14.55
N SER A 261 10.56 16.22 15.40
CA SER A 261 10.49 17.08 16.60
C SER A 261 10.23 18.56 16.27
N ASP A 262 10.78 19.03 15.15
CA ASP A 262 10.90 20.45 14.79
C ASP A 262 10.15 20.82 13.51
N LYS A 263 9.73 19.86 12.69
CA LYS A 263 9.03 20.09 11.42
C LYS A 263 8.07 18.95 11.06
N MET A 264 7.16 19.24 10.14
CA MET A 264 6.41 18.22 9.39
C MET A 264 7.02 18.08 8.00
N LEU A 265 7.04 16.86 7.48
CA LEU A 265 7.33 16.56 6.10
C LEU A 265 6.14 15.84 5.48
N LEU A 266 5.72 16.31 4.32
CA LEU A 266 4.75 15.63 3.46
C LEU A 266 5.46 15.11 2.22
N LEU A 267 5.34 13.82 1.93
CA LEU A 267 5.74 13.27 0.63
C LEU A 267 4.48 12.95 -0.15
N GLU A 268 4.40 13.41 -1.39
CA GLU A 268 3.31 13.13 -2.33
C GLU A 268 3.89 12.41 -3.54
N ALA A 269 3.39 11.20 -3.81
CA ALA A 269 3.93 10.29 -4.79
C ALA A 269 3.00 10.21 -6.01
N THR A 270 3.54 10.41 -7.22
CA THR A 270 2.77 10.24 -8.44
C THR A 270 3.51 9.50 -9.54
N LEU A 271 2.75 8.71 -10.30
CA LEU A 271 3.21 8.09 -11.54
C LEU A 271 2.54 8.71 -12.78
N MET A 272 1.86 9.85 -12.62
CA MET A 272 1.29 10.61 -13.72
C MET A 272 2.39 11.18 -14.62
N ASP A 273 2.15 11.15 -15.93
CA ASP A 273 3.00 11.86 -16.89
C ASP A 273 2.87 13.38 -16.75
N LYS A 274 3.83 14.12 -17.33
CA LYS A 274 3.86 15.59 -17.29
C LYS A 274 2.56 16.24 -17.74
N SER A 275 1.92 15.69 -18.77
CA SER A 275 0.70 16.25 -19.35
C SER A 275 -0.50 16.16 -18.41
N THR A 276 -0.51 15.13 -17.55
CA THR A 276 -1.60 14.85 -16.61
C THR A 276 -1.37 15.49 -15.24
N GLN A 277 -0.10 15.68 -14.83
CA GLN A 277 0.26 16.26 -13.54
C GLN A 277 -0.43 17.60 -13.26
N LYS A 278 -0.52 18.49 -14.24
CA LYS A 278 -1.17 19.79 -14.05
C LYS A 278 -2.62 19.66 -13.57
N ARG A 279 -3.37 18.70 -14.12
CA ARG A 279 -4.78 18.47 -13.76
C ARG A 279 -4.92 17.60 -12.52
N GLY A 280 -4.05 16.61 -12.37
CA GLY A 280 -4.15 15.60 -11.32
C GLY A 280 -3.54 16.01 -10.00
N GLU A 281 -2.45 16.80 -10.01
CA GLU A 281 -1.58 16.94 -8.84
C GLU A 281 -1.55 18.36 -8.27
N LEU A 282 -1.81 19.40 -9.07
CA LEU A 282 -1.77 20.77 -8.56
C LEU A 282 -2.75 21.00 -7.40
N GLU A 283 -4.03 20.65 -7.59
CA GLU A 283 -5.03 20.87 -6.53
C GLU A 283 -4.79 19.96 -5.33
N PRO A 284 -4.62 18.62 -5.49
CA PRO A 284 -4.54 17.74 -4.32
C PRO A 284 -3.29 18.00 -3.48
N VAL A 285 -2.11 18.11 -4.08
CA VAL A 285 -0.84 18.35 -3.37
C VAL A 285 -0.89 19.66 -2.59
N ILE A 286 -1.40 20.73 -3.21
CA ILE A 286 -1.54 22.03 -2.53
C ILE A 286 -2.56 21.90 -1.38
N ARG A 287 -3.72 21.30 -1.62
CA ARG A 287 -4.77 21.15 -0.60
C ARG A 287 -4.29 20.32 0.59
N HIS A 288 -3.62 19.19 0.36
CA HIS A 288 -3.06 18.36 1.43
C HIS A 288 -2.01 19.14 2.22
N SER A 289 -1.11 19.84 1.53
CA SER A 289 -0.10 20.69 2.18
C SER A 289 -0.72 21.79 3.05
N VAL A 290 -1.75 22.50 2.56
CA VAL A 290 -2.46 23.51 3.36
C VAL A 290 -3.10 22.89 4.60
N ASN A 291 -3.86 21.81 4.42
CA ASN A 291 -4.60 21.21 5.54
C ASN A 291 -3.65 20.64 6.59
N LEU A 292 -2.55 20.00 6.17
CA LEU A 292 -1.52 19.51 7.09
C LEU A 292 -0.86 20.67 7.83
N ALA A 293 -0.44 21.73 7.14
CA ALA A 293 0.15 22.92 7.76
C ALA A 293 -0.79 23.60 8.77
N LEU A 294 -2.11 23.60 8.53
CA LEU A 294 -3.09 24.13 9.49
C LEU A 294 -3.38 23.19 10.68
N SER A 295 -3.05 21.91 10.55
CA SER A 295 -3.26 20.92 11.63
C SER A 295 -2.14 20.90 12.68
N THR A 296 -1.04 21.62 12.42
CA THR A 296 0.16 21.63 13.27
C THR A 296 0.67 23.05 13.52
N ASN A 297 1.49 23.22 14.55
CA ASN A 297 2.27 24.44 14.77
C ASN A 297 3.71 24.34 14.24
N LYS A 298 4.09 23.19 13.67
CA LYS A 298 5.42 22.95 13.12
C LYS A 298 5.50 23.47 11.68
N PRO A 299 6.65 24.00 11.24
CA PRO A 299 6.86 24.31 9.83
C PRO A 299 6.68 23.05 8.98
N LEU A 300 6.04 23.20 7.81
CA LEU A 300 5.82 22.12 6.85
C LEU A 300 6.75 22.26 5.65
N GLN A 301 7.43 21.16 5.31
CA GLN A 301 8.04 20.94 4.01
C GLN A 301 7.19 19.91 3.24
N THR A 302 6.87 20.17 1.98
CA THR A 302 6.30 19.16 1.08
C THR A 302 7.31 18.79 0.01
N ILE A 303 7.43 17.51 -0.31
CA ILE A 303 8.24 16.99 -1.42
C ILE A 303 7.31 16.16 -2.32
N PHE A 304 7.10 16.68 -3.52
CA PHE A 304 6.40 16.00 -4.60
C PHE A 304 7.39 15.10 -5.36
N VAL A 305 7.08 13.81 -5.46
CA VAL A 305 7.95 12.83 -6.10
C VAL A 305 7.26 12.18 -7.30
N ALA A 306 7.87 12.30 -8.47
CA ALA A 306 7.34 11.77 -9.72
C ALA A 306 8.41 11.08 -10.57
N ASN A 307 8.02 10.32 -11.60
CA ASN A 307 9.01 9.78 -12.54
C ASN A 307 9.71 10.90 -13.34
N GLU A 308 8.93 11.89 -13.75
CA GLU A 308 9.37 13.11 -14.39
C GLU A 308 8.52 14.27 -13.86
N VAL A 309 9.00 15.51 -13.96
CA VAL A 309 8.26 16.68 -13.48
C VAL A 309 7.94 17.65 -14.63
N ASP A 310 6.74 18.21 -14.62
CA ASP A 310 6.33 19.30 -15.52
C ASP A 310 6.82 20.66 -14.99
N ASP A 311 7.43 21.46 -15.86
CA ASP A 311 8.01 22.74 -15.47
C ASP A 311 6.95 23.74 -14.96
N ASN A 312 5.73 23.72 -15.49
CA ASN A 312 4.67 24.60 -14.99
C ASN A 312 4.22 24.15 -13.61
N VAL A 313 4.12 22.85 -13.38
CA VAL A 313 3.77 22.30 -12.07
C VAL A 313 4.80 22.70 -11.03
N VAL A 314 6.09 22.48 -11.30
CA VAL A 314 7.19 22.83 -10.37
C VAL A 314 7.24 24.34 -10.12
N ASN A 315 7.06 25.17 -11.16
CA ASN A 315 7.05 26.61 -11.01
C ASN A 315 5.84 27.13 -10.22
N ILE A 316 4.66 26.51 -10.40
CA ILE A 316 3.46 26.84 -9.61
C ILE A 316 3.66 26.42 -8.15
N PHE A 317 4.16 25.22 -7.89
CA PHE A 317 4.53 24.76 -6.56
C PHE A 317 5.50 25.74 -5.89
N ARG A 318 6.53 26.17 -6.61
CA ARG A 318 7.45 27.19 -6.10
C ARG A 318 6.76 28.52 -5.84
N ALA A 319 5.85 28.97 -6.71
CA ALA A 319 5.10 30.21 -6.50
C ALA A 319 4.20 30.15 -5.25
N THR A 320 3.77 28.97 -4.82
CA THR A 320 2.95 28.83 -3.60
C THR A 320 3.64 29.32 -2.33
N SER A 321 4.97 29.45 -2.29
CA SER A 321 5.68 30.03 -1.13
C SER A 321 5.33 31.51 -0.89
N PHE A 322 4.77 32.18 -1.90
CA PHE A 322 4.38 33.60 -1.87
C PHE A 322 2.87 33.84 -1.86
N ILE A 323 2.06 32.78 -1.83
CA ILE A 323 0.59 32.87 -1.97
C ILE A 323 -0.07 32.50 -0.64
N GLN A 324 -1.04 33.31 -0.21
CA GLN A 324 -1.94 32.93 0.87
C GLN A 324 -2.94 31.88 0.36
N LEU A 325 -2.98 30.73 1.02
CA LEU A 325 -3.86 29.62 0.67
C LEU A 325 -4.77 29.26 1.83
N ASN A 326 -6.03 28.93 1.54
CA ASN A 326 -7.06 28.70 2.56
C ASN A 326 -7.30 27.20 2.73
N GLY A 327 -7.48 26.75 3.97
CA GLY A 327 -7.80 25.36 4.27
C GLY A 327 -9.21 24.99 3.82
N THR A 328 -9.37 23.73 3.39
CA THR A 328 -10.67 23.17 3.02
C THR A 328 -11.26 22.32 4.12
N LEU A 329 -10.42 21.62 4.88
CA LEU A 329 -10.83 20.78 6.01
C LEU A 329 -10.73 21.55 7.33
N THR A 330 -9.66 22.33 7.49
CA THR A 330 -9.40 23.13 8.68
C THR A 330 -9.60 24.61 8.35
N LYS A 331 -10.42 25.30 9.16
CA LYS A 331 -10.64 26.74 8.99
C LYS A 331 -9.34 27.50 9.26
N GLY A 332 -8.85 28.22 8.27
CA GLY A 332 -7.64 29.03 8.40
C GLY A 332 -7.00 29.30 7.05
N SER A 333 -5.87 29.98 7.09
CA SER A 333 -5.04 30.23 5.90
C SER A 333 -3.57 30.14 6.24
N VAL A 334 -2.78 29.59 5.33
CA VAL A 334 -1.32 29.57 5.39
C VAL A 334 -0.77 30.69 4.52
N LYS A 335 0.28 31.37 4.99
CA LYS A 335 0.94 32.45 4.26
C LYS A 335 2.14 31.92 3.48
N GLY A 336 1.86 30.98 2.58
CA GLY A 336 2.85 30.31 1.74
C GLY A 336 3.11 28.86 2.15
N LEU A 337 3.51 28.06 1.17
CA LEU A 337 3.92 26.67 1.34
C LEU A 337 5.28 26.43 0.69
N ASN A 338 6.11 25.58 1.29
CA ASN A 338 7.34 25.13 0.66
C ASN A 338 7.10 23.74 0.02
N ILE A 339 6.85 23.72 -1.29
CA ILE A 339 6.69 22.49 -2.07
C ILE A 339 7.88 22.38 -3.01
N PHE A 340 8.70 21.35 -2.81
CA PHE A 340 9.81 21.00 -3.69
C PHE A 340 9.49 19.74 -4.49
N ALA A 341 10.11 19.57 -5.64
CA ALA A 341 9.90 18.40 -6.49
C ALA A 341 11.20 17.62 -6.66
N LEU A 342 11.11 16.30 -6.54
CA LEU A 342 12.19 15.36 -6.84
C LEU A 342 11.68 14.31 -7.82
N THR A 343 12.57 13.81 -8.68
CA THR A 343 12.27 12.69 -9.55
C THR A 343 12.67 11.37 -8.88
N ILE A 344 12.05 10.26 -9.29
CA ILE A 344 12.42 8.91 -8.82
C ILE A 344 13.93 8.64 -9.05
N PRO A 345 14.52 8.94 -10.22
CA PRO A 345 15.97 8.84 -10.41
C PRO A 345 16.80 9.68 -9.43
N GLU A 346 16.32 10.86 -9.02
CA GLU A 346 17.01 11.67 -8.00
C GLU A 346 16.92 11.04 -6.61
N ILE A 347 15.78 10.45 -6.22
CA ILE A 347 15.65 9.68 -4.98
C ILE A 347 16.63 8.49 -4.96
N ILE A 348 16.73 7.74 -6.06
CA ILE A 348 17.70 6.65 -6.20
C ILE A 348 19.14 7.18 -6.02
N ASN A 349 19.47 8.29 -6.68
CA ASN A 349 20.79 8.92 -6.54
C ASN A 349 21.07 9.41 -5.11
N ILE A 350 20.07 9.90 -4.39
CA ILE A 350 20.17 10.32 -2.98
C ILE A 350 20.51 9.11 -2.10
N LEU A 351 19.82 7.98 -2.31
CA LEU A 351 20.09 6.72 -1.61
C LEU A 351 21.51 6.21 -1.89
N ASP A 352 21.89 6.12 -3.16
CA ASP A 352 23.18 5.58 -3.60
C ASP A 352 24.36 6.42 -3.08
N LYS A 353 24.21 7.75 -3.09
CA LYS A 353 25.20 8.70 -2.55
C LYS A 353 25.11 8.88 -1.03
N LYS A 354 24.15 8.22 -0.37
CA LYS A 354 23.90 8.32 1.08
C LYS A 354 23.74 9.77 1.54
N ILE A 355 23.02 10.56 0.75
CA ILE A 355 22.71 11.95 1.11
C ILE A 355 21.65 11.92 2.22
N ASN A 356 21.95 12.57 3.33
CA ASN A 356 21.03 12.67 4.47
C ASN A 356 19.97 13.76 4.23
N GLU A 357 18.76 13.54 4.75
CA GLU A 357 17.65 14.50 4.65
C GLU A 357 17.99 15.90 5.16
N GLN A 358 18.82 16.03 6.20
CA GLN A 358 19.19 17.33 6.75
C GLN A 358 19.88 18.18 5.70
N ARG A 359 20.78 17.58 4.91
CA ARG A 359 21.43 18.27 3.80
C ARG A 359 20.43 18.73 2.75
N ILE A 360 19.38 17.95 2.49
CA ILE A 360 18.32 18.35 1.56
C ILE A 360 17.59 19.57 2.11
N PHE A 361 17.17 19.54 3.38
CA PHE A 361 16.50 20.67 4.02
C PHE A 361 17.35 21.92 4.07
N ASP A 362 18.62 21.82 4.48
CA ASP A 362 19.55 22.96 4.52
C ASP A 362 19.65 23.64 3.15
N ASN A 363 19.75 22.86 2.06
CA ASN A 363 19.77 23.42 0.72
C ASN A 363 18.43 24.08 0.33
N LEU A 364 17.29 23.49 0.71
CA LEU A 364 15.98 24.09 0.41
C LEU A 364 15.79 25.43 1.14
N ASP A 365 16.28 25.52 2.37
CA ASP A 365 16.25 26.74 3.18
C ASP A 365 17.17 27.81 2.59
N ASP A 366 18.40 27.47 2.16
CA ASP A 366 19.34 28.39 1.52
C ASP A 366 18.78 29.03 0.23
N PHE A 367 17.96 28.30 -0.52
CA PHE A 367 17.34 28.81 -1.73
C PHE A 367 15.99 29.52 -1.46
N SER A 368 15.56 29.73 -0.22
CA SER A 368 14.29 30.39 0.12
C SER A 368 14.31 31.92 0.02
N ASP A 369 15.49 32.53 -0.19
CA ASP A 369 15.75 33.98 -0.12
C ASP A 369 15.35 34.76 -1.38
N MET A 370 14.06 34.92 -1.64
CA MET A 370 13.57 36.03 -2.46
C MET A 370 12.36 36.71 -1.81
N GLU A 371 12.56 37.92 -1.28
CA GLU A 371 11.45 38.78 -0.84
C GLU A 371 10.65 39.30 -2.04
N LEU A 372 9.67 38.50 -2.47
CA LEU A 372 8.65 38.92 -3.43
C LEU A 372 7.40 39.44 -2.72
N HIS A 373 6.61 40.26 -3.41
CA HIS A 373 5.30 40.69 -2.91
C HIS A 373 4.37 39.49 -2.78
N ARG A 374 3.80 39.27 -1.60
CA ARG A 374 2.88 38.15 -1.34
C ARG A 374 1.50 38.44 -1.94
N ILE A 375 0.87 37.40 -2.50
CA ILE A 375 -0.52 37.44 -2.96
C ILE A 375 -1.40 37.03 -1.79
N GLU A 376 -2.15 37.98 -1.23
CA GLU A 376 -3.06 37.76 -0.10
C GLU A 376 -4.53 37.83 -0.53
N ASN A 377 -5.42 37.18 0.23
CA ASN A 377 -6.87 37.25 0.03
C ASN A 377 -7.33 38.73 -0.04
N GLY A 378 -8.38 39.02 -0.82
CA GLY A 378 -8.92 40.38 -0.94
C GLY A 378 -8.38 41.19 -2.12
N TRP A 379 -7.37 40.69 -2.85
CA TRP A 379 -6.80 41.41 -4.00
C TRP A 379 -7.81 41.58 -5.14
N ARG A 380 -8.66 40.57 -5.38
CA ARG A 380 -9.65 40.56 -6.46
C ARG A 380 -10.75 41.57 -6.19
N GLU A 381 -11.22 41.64 -4.96
CA GLU A 381 -12.31 42.50 -4.52
C GLU A 381 -11.97 43.97 -4.76
N LYS A 382 -10.71 44.36 -4.53
CA LYS A 382 -10.20 45.72 -4.82
C LYS A 382 -10.35 46.06 -6.31
N ILE A 383 -9.84 45.19 -7.20
CA ILE A 383 -9.92 45.41 -8.65
C ILE A 383 -11.37 45.43 -9.13
N VAL A 384 -12.20 44.50 -8.66
CA VAL A 384 -13.63 44.44 -9.03
C VAL A 384 -14.35 45.72 -8.58
N SER A 385 -14.03 46.25 -7.40
CA SER A 385 -14.63 47.50 -6.92
C SER A 385 -14.28 48.70 -7.79
N GLU A 386 -13.06 48.75 -8.36
CA GLU A 386 -12.64 49.81 -9.28
C GLU A 386 -13.28 49.68 -10.67
N ILE A 387 -13.46 48.45 -11.16
CA ILE A 387 -14.12 48.20 -12.46
C ILE A 387 -15.61 48.59 -12.42
N LEU A 388 -16.25 48.45 -11.25
CA LEU A 388 -17.69 48.69 -11.06
C LEU A 388 -18.01 50.10 -10.54
N ALA A 389 -17.00 50.92 -10.25
CA ALA A 389 -17.15 52.33 -9.85
C ALA A 389 -17.36 53.23 -11.08
#